data_AF-A0A7X2BVY0-F1
#
_entry.id   AF-A0A7X2BVY0-F1
#
_cell.length_a   1.000
_cell.length_b   1.000
_cell.length_c   1.000
_cell.angle_alpha   90.00
_cell.angle_beta   90.00
_cell.angle_gamma   90.00
#
_symmetry.space_group_name_H-M   'P 1'
#
loop_
_entity.id
_entity.type
_entity.pdbx_description
1 polymer ?
#
loop_
_entity_poly.entity_id
_entity_poly.type
_entity_poly.pdbx_seq_one_letter_code
_entity_poly.pdbx_strand_id
1 'polypeptide(L)' 'MSLQTVAFIGTGIMGKPMARNLLHAGYPVRAWNRSAAKAEELSAQGAEVFATPAEAAEGAQVLICMLSDGPT' A
#
# COMPACT_ATOMS: atom_id res chain seq x y z
N MET A 1 -10.74 15.70 -11.90
CA MET A 1 -9.36 15.27 -11.61
C MET A 1 -9.45 13.98 -10.81
N SER A 2 -8.75 12.92 -11.19
CA SER A 2 -8.64 11.71 -10.37
C SER A 2 -7.75 12.00 -9.15
N LEU A 3 -8.05 11.37 -8.01
CA LEU A 3 -7.17 11.43 -6.84
C LEU A 3 -5.82 10.77 -7.15
N GLN A 4 -4.78 11.15 -6.41
CA GLN A 4 -3.43 10.61 -6.58
C GLN A 4 -3.41 9.11 -6.22
N THR A 5 -2.74 8.30 -7.03
CA THR A 5 -2.42 6.91 -6.71
C THR A 5 -1.34 6.85 -5.64
N VAL A 6 -1.60 6.11 -4.58
CA VAL A 6 -0.71 5.97 -3.42
C VAL A 6 -0.18 4.53 -3.34
N ALA A 7 1.14 4.37 -3.32
CA ALA A 7 1.79 3.10 -3.02
C ALA A 7 2.08 2.98 -1.52
N PHE A 8 1.65 1.87 -0.91
CA PHE A 8 1.97 1.50 0.47
C PHE A 8 2.95 0.32 0.48
N ILE A 9 4.18 0.58 0.94
CA ILE A 9 5.21 -0.43 1.13
C ILE A 9 5.25 -0.76 2.62
N GLY A 10 4.59 -1.86 2.99
CA GLY A 10 4.37 -2.26 4.38
C GLY A 10 2.93 -2.06 4.83
N THR A 11 2.21 -3.17 5.04
CA THR A 11 0.80 -3.20 5.48
C THR A 11 0.67 -3.88 6.83
N GLY A 12 1.58 -3.54 7.75
CA GLY A 12 1.56 -4.01 9.14
C GLY A 12 0.48 -3.34 10.00
N ILE A 13 0.69 -3.34 11.32
CA ILE A 13 -0.25 -2.80 12.31
C ILE A 13 -0.64 -1.35 11.99
N MET A 14 0.32 -0.52 11.58
CA MET A 14 0.08 0.87 11.18
C MET A 14 -0.35 1.01 9.71
N GLY A 15 0.39 0.37 8.79
CA GLY A 15 0.16 0.57 7.35
C GLY A 15 -1.22 0.12 6.88
N LYS A 16 -1.75 -1.00 7.40
CA LYS A 16 -3.06 -1.54 7.00
C LYS A 16 -4.24 -0.58 7.25
N PRO A 17 -4.47 -0.08 8.47
CA PRO A 17 -5.57 0.86 8.71
C PRO A 17 -5.39 2.20 7.96
N MET A 18 -4.16 2.65 7.73
CA MET A 18 -3.89 3.86 6.92
C MET A 18 -4.28 3.66 5.45
N ALA A 19 -3.82 2.55 4.84
CA ALA A 19 -4.17 2.20 3.46
C ALA A 19 -5.69 2.04 3.29
N ARG A 20 -6.37 1.39 4.24
CA ARG A 20 -7.84 1.30 4.25
C ARG A 20 -8.51 2.68 4.27
N ASN A 21 -8.04 3.60 5.09
CA ASN A 21 -8.65 4.93 5.17
C ASN A 21 -8.49 5.69 3.85
N LEU A 22 -7.37 5.52 3.14
CA LEU A 22 -7.18 6.08 1.80
C LEU A 22 -8.14 5.47 0.77
N LEU A 23 -8.32 4.14 0.79
CA LEU A 23 -9.33 3.45 -0.03
C LEU A 23 -10.73 4.00 0.23
N HIS A 24 -11.12 4.12 1.49
CA HIS A 24 -12.42 4.69 1.89
C HIS A 24 -12.60 6.14 1.44
N ALA A 25 -11.53 6.92 1.38
CA ALA A 25 -11.52 8.29 0.86
C ALA A 25 -11.49 8.35 -0.69
N GLY A 26 -11.45 7.20 -1.37
CA GLY A 26 -11.50 7.09 -2.83
C GLY A 26 -10.14 7.17 -3.53
N TYR A 27 -9.03 7.15 -2.81
CA TYR A 27 -7.70 7.11 -3.42
C TYR A 27 -7.44 5.73 -4.04
N PRO A 28 -6.89 5.66 -5.26
CA PRO A 28 -6.33 4.41 -5.77
C PRO A 28 -5.15 4.01 -4.90
N VAL A 29 -5.21 2.83 -4.28
CA VAL A 29 -4.13 2.33 -3.41
C VAL A 29 -3.50 1.09 -4.02
N ARG A 30 -2.18 1.15 -4.10
CA ARG A 30 -1.31 0.04 -4.48
C ARG A 30 -0.59 -0.44 -3.24
N ALA A 31 -0.54 -1.73 -3.01
CA ALA A 31 -0.01 -2.28 -1.76
C ALA A 31 1.00 -3.39 -2.02
N TRP A 32 2.06 -3.38 -1.22
CA TRP A 32 2.98 -4.50 -1.11
C TRP A 32 3.37 -4.71 0.35
N ASN A 33 3.60 -5.96 0.73
CA ASN A 33 4.20 -6.31 1.99
C ASN A 33 5.04 -7.59 1.88
N ARG A 34 6.11 -7.70 2.68
CA ARG A 34 6.98 -8.89 2.72
C ARG A 34 6.20 -10.19 2.96
N SER A 35 5.16 -10.14 3.78
CA SER A 35 4.18 -11.23 3.92
C SER A 35 2.96 -10.88 3.09
N ALA A 36 2.82 -11.51 1.91
CA ALA A 36 1.77 -11.21 0.93
C ALA A 36 0.35 -11.21 1.52
N ALA A 37 0.04 -12.19 2.39
CA ALA A 37 -1.26 -12.30 3.07
C ALA A 37 -1.71 -10.99 3.75
N LYS A 38 -0.80 -10.19 4.30
CA LYS A 38 -1.16 -8.91 4.95
C LYS A 38 -1.55 -7.82 3.95
N ALA A 39 -1.05 -7.86 2.72
CA ALA A 39 -1.45 -6.95 1.66
C ALA A 39 -2.73 -7.44 0.99
N GLU A 40 -2.88 -8.75 0.81
CA GLU A 40 -4.09 -9.39 0.26
C GLU A 40 -5.35 -9.06 1.07
N GLU A 41 -5.27 -8.89 2.40
CA GLU A 41 -6.39 -8.39 3.22
C GLU A 41 -6.98 -7.05 2.75
N LEU A 42 -6.19 -6.20 2.07
CA LEU A 42 -6.64 -4.93 1.51
C LEU A 42 -7.25 -5.08 0.11
N SER A 43 -7.00 -6.18 -0.60
CA SER A 43 -7.56 -6.42 -1.95
C SER A 43 -9.09 -6.46 -1.92
N ALA A 44 -9.68 -7.07 -0.88
CA ALA A 44 -11.12 -7.12 -0.66
C ALA A 44 -11.76 -5.72 -0.49
N GLN A 45 -10.93 -4.69 -0.24
CA GLN A 45 -11.34 -3.29 -0.08
C GLN A 45 -10.96 -2.42 -1.28
N GLY A 46 -10.46 -3.04 -2.37
CA GLY A 46 -10.12 -2.36 -3.62
C GLY A 46 -8.65 -1.94 -3.77
N ALA A 47 -7.75 -2.37 -2.88
CA ALA A 47 -6.32 -2.20 -3.13
C ALA A 47 -5.83 -3.11 -4.24
N GLU A 48 -4.95 -2.59 -5.10
CA GLU A 48 -4.19 -3.40 -6.04
C GLU A 48 -2.94 -3.93 -5.34
N VAL A 49 -2.79 -5.25 -5.23
CA VAL A 49 -1.68 -5.89 -4.51
C VAL A 49 -0.64 -6.38 -5.51
N PHE A 50 0.62 -6.02 -5.28
CA PHE A 50 1.74 -6.37 -6.15
C PHE A 50 2.67 -7.39 -5.52
N ALA A 51 3.47 -8.09 -6.34
CA ALA A 51 4.39 -9.11 -5.87
C ALA A 51 5.70 -8.53 -5.34
N THR A 52 6.11 -7.36 -5.86
CA THR A 52 7.33 -6.66 -5.45
C THR A 52 7.06 -5.21 -5.03
N PRO A 53 7.91 -4.60 -4.17
CA PRO A 53 7.75 -3.20 -3.81
C PRO A 53 8.01 -2.26 -5.00
N ALA A 54 8.84 -2.68 -5.95
CA ALA A 54 9.11 -1.94 -7.18
C ALA A 54 7.85 -1.85 -8.07
N GLU A 55 7.17 -2.98 -8.27
CA GLU A 55 5.88 -3.02 -8.99
C GLU A 55 4.81 -2.18 -8.30
N ALA A 56 4.73 -2.17 -6.96
CA ALA A 56 3.78 -1.31 -6.25
C ALA A 56 4.09 0.18 -6.43
N ALA A 57 5.38 0.55 -6.53
CA ALA A 57 5.82 1.93 -6.69
C ALA A 57 5.64 2.47 -8.13
N GLU A 58 5.73 1.61 -9.14
CA GLU A 58 5.79 2.01 -10.55
C GLU A 58 4.52 2.73 -11.02
N GLY A 59 4.55 4.05 -11.12
CA GLY A 59 3.41 4.87 -11.56
C GLY A 59 2.52 5.38 -10.42
N ALA A 60 2.87 5.12 -9.16
CA ALA A 60 2.27 5.84 -8.03
C ALA A 60 2.83 7.28 -7.97
N GLN A 61 1.98 8.26 -7.67
CA GLN A 61 2.44 9.64 -7.47
C GLN A 61 2.95 9.88 -6.04
N VAL A 62 2.51 9.07 -5.08
CA VAL A 62 2.95 9.14 -3.68
C VAL A 62 3.32 7.74 -3.22
N LEU A 63 4.48 7.61 -2.56
CA LEU A 63 4.93 6.38 -1.93
C LEU A 63 5.03 6.58 -0.41
N ILE A 64 4.34 5.72 0.34
CA ILE A 64 4.41 5.64 1.79
C ILE A 64 5.17 4.37 2.14
N CYS A 65 6.36 4.54 2.70
CA CYS A 65 7.15 3.44 3.28
C CYS A 65 6.79 3.32 4.77
N MET A 66 6.25 2.18 5.17
CA MET A 66 5.77 1.92 6.53
C MET A 66 6.34 0.60 7.04
N LEU A 67 7.64 0.61 7.34
CA LEU A 67 8.42 -0.53 7.81
C LEU A 67 8.87 -0.31 9.26
N SER A 68 9.33 -1.38 9.92
CA SER A 68 9.74 -1.33 11.33
C SER A 68 11.01 -0.51 11.55
N ASP A 69 12.00 -0.65 10.67
CA ASP A 69 13.34 -0.08 10.77
C ASP A 69 14.04 -0.07 9.40
N GLY A 70 15.23 0.53 9.36
CA GLY A 70 16.18 0.45 8.25
C GLY A 70 17.42 -0.37 8.64
N PRO A 71 18.40 -0.51 7.74
CA PRO A 71 19.68 -1.14 8.07
C PRO A 71 20.32 -0.48 9.29
N THR A 72 20.76 -1.30 10.24
CA THR A 72 21.60 -0.91 11.38
C THR A 72 23.07 -0.98 11.02
#